data_AF-A0A507R4S1-F1
#
_entry.id   AF-A0A507R4S1-F1
#
_cell.length_a   1.000
_cell.length_b   1.000
_cell.length_c   1.000
_cell.angle_alpha   90.00
_cell.angle_beta   90.00
_cell.angle_gamma   90.00
#
_symmetry.space_group_name_H-M   'P 1'
#
loop_
_entity.id
_entity.type
_entity.pdbx_description
1 polymer ?
#
loop_
_entity_poly.entity_id
_entity_poly.type
_entity_poly.pdbx_seq_one_letter_code
_entity_poly.pdbx_strand_id
1 'polypeptide(L)'
;MSRAGTWFKMLITGTIICVGGPAFVQYIRPTDEELFQRYNKDIQKQSLEEGPRRAKEFDDYVNRLKEWSKSDKSIWIAAQEQADREREQRNAQQARVQEESKNQRDEMRKELLGEK
;
A
#
# COMPACT_ATOMS: atom_id res chain seq x y z
N MET A 1 -28.66 -47.72 -10.38
CA MET A 1 -28.23 -46.69 -9.42
C MET A 1 -29.34 -45.69 -9.24
N SER A 2 -29.78 -45.39 -8.01
CA SER A 2 -30.81 -44.38 -7.79
C SER A 2 -30.26 -42.98 -8.13
N ARG A 3 -31.10 -42.08 -8.65
CA ARG A 3 -30.71 -40.71 -8.99
C ARG A 3 -30.10 -39.97 -7.79
N ALA A 4 -30.60 -40.23 -6.58
CA ALA A 4 -30.05 -39.67 -5.35
C ALA A 4 -28.61 -40.13 -5.07
N GLY A 5 -28.31 -41.41 -5.33
CA GLY A 5 -26.95 -41.94 -5.19
C GLY A 5 -25.94 -41.32 -6.17
N THR A 6 -26.38 -41.01 -7.39
CA THR A 6 -25.53 -40.32 -8.38
C THR A 6 -25.25 -38.88 -7.97
N TRP A 7 -26.26 -38.14 -7.50
CA TRP A 7 -26.08 -36.77 -7.01
C TRP A 7 -25.18 -36.69 -5.78
N PHE A 8 -25.33 -37.63 -4.84
CA PHE A 8 -24.47 -37.69 -3.66
C PHE A 8 -23.00 -37.93 -4.02
N LYS A 9 -22.71 -38.85 -4.94
CA LYS A 9 -21.35 -39.05 -5.48
C LYS A 9 -20.80 -37.80 -6.14
N MET A 10 -21.62 -37.11 -6.94
CA MET A 10 -21.21 -35.86 -7.59
C MET A 10 -20.89 -34.75 -6.58
N LEU A 11 -21.67 -34.60 -5.51
CA LEU A 11 -21.38 -33.63 -4.45
C LEU A 11 -20.09 -33.96 -3.69
N ILE A 12 -19.85 -35.22 -3.38
CA ILE A 12 -18.60 -35.66 -2.74
C ILE A 12 -17.41 -35.35 -3.65
N THR A 13 -17.45 -35.79 -4.91
CA THR A 13 -16.35 -35.55 -5.86
C THR A 13 -16.12 -34.06 -6.09
N GLY A 14 -17.19 -33.27 -6.26
CA GLY A 14 -17.10 -31.82 -6.40
C GLY A 14 -16.45 -31.16 -5.18
N THR A 15 -16.81 -31.57 -3.97
CA THR A 15 -16.23 -31.03 -2.74
C THR A 15 -14.74 -31.38 -2.62
N ILE A 16 -14.37 -32.62 -2.95
CA ILE A 16 -12.95 -33.05 -2.95
C ILE A 16 -12.13 -32.21 -3.93
N ILE A 17 -12.65 -31.89 -5.11
CA ILE A 17 -11.92 -31.06 -6.08
C ILE A 17 -11.85 -29.60 -5.60
N CYS A 18 -12.97 -29.02 -5.17
CA CYS A 18 -13.04 -27.63 -4.76
C CYS A 18 -12.21 -27.32 -3.50
N VAL A 19 -12.12 -28.25 -2.56
CA VAL A 19 -11.33 -28.08 -1.32
C VAL A 19 -9.94 -28.67 -1.46
N GLY A 20 -9.84 -29.86 -2.06
CA GLY A 20 -8.59 -30.59 -2.21
C GLY A 20 -7.61 -29.90 -3.16
N GLY A 21 -8.08 -29.25 -4.22
CA GLY A 21 -7.23 -28.45 -5.11
C GLY A 21 -6.50 -27.33 -4.36
N PRO A 22 -7.23 -26.37 -3.76
CA PRO A 22 -6.62 -25.32 -2.96
C PRO A 22 -5.78 -25.85 -1.79
N ALA A 23 -6.24 -26.87 -1.07
CA ALA A 23 -5.50 -27.46 0.04
C ALA A 23 -4.17 -28.08 -0.42
N PHE A 24 -4.17 -28.79 -1.55
CA PHE A 24 -2.96 -29.37 -2.11
C PHE A 24 -1.97 -28.29 -2.57
N VAL A 25 -2.46 -27.22 -3.19
CA VAL A 25 -1.61 -26.07 -3.55
C VAL A 25 -0.98 -25.44 -2.32
N GLN A 26 -1.74 -25.21 -1.25
CA GLN A 26 -1.20 -24.68 0.01
C GLN A 26 -0.17 -25.62 0.63
N TYR A 27 -0.36 -26.94 0.51
CA TYR A 27 0.56 -27.93 1.05
C TYR A 27 1.92 -27.95 0.33
N ILE A 28 1.93 -27.83 -1.00
CA ILE A 28 3.18 -27.86 -1.79
C ILE A 28 3.86 -26.48 -1.88
N ARG A 29 3.13 -25.40 -1.60
CA ARG A 29 3.65 -24.05 -1.68
C ARG A 29 4.70 -23.88 -0.56
N PRO A 30 5.95 -23.52 -0.89
CA PRO A 30 6.95 -23.23 0.13
C PRO A 30 6.47 -22.06 0.98
N THR A 31 6.81 -22.09 2.28
CA THR A 31 6.49 -21.01 3.21
C THR A 31 7.26 -19.74 2.84
N ASP A 32 6.79 -18.58 3.30
CA ASP A 32 7.44 -17.30 2.99
C ASP A 32 8.90 -17.27 3.46
N GLU A 33 9.22 -17.95 4.56
CA GLU A 33 10.59 -18.09 5.09
C GLU A 33 11.46 -18.97 4.18
N GLU A 34 10.95 -20.12 3.73
CA GLU A 34 11.66 -20.99 2.78
C GLU A 34 11.87 -20.30 1.43
N LEU A 35 10.89 -19.51 0.99
CA LEU A 35 11.00 -18.72 -0.23
C LEU A 35 12.05 -17.62 -0.07
N PHE A 36 12.07 -16.93 1.07
CA PHE A 36 13.06 -15.91 1.39
C PHE A 36 14.49 -16.46 1.40
N GLN A 37 14.70 -17.65 1.98
CA GLN A 37 16.01 -18.31 2.00
C GLN A 37 16.52 -18.66 0.59
N ARG A 38 15.62 -18.89 -0.38
CA ARG A 38 15.98 -19.15 -1.79
C ARG A 38 16.34 -17.89 -2.57
N TYR A 39 16.08 -16.69 -2.05
CA TYR A 39 16.46 -15.44 -2.70
C TYR A 39 17.96 -15.19 -2.68
N ASN A 40 18.43 -14.40 -3.64
CA ASN A 40 19.80 -13.91 -3.65
C ASN A 40 20.03 -12.95 -2.46
N LYS A 41 21.25 -12.91 -1.91
CA LYS A 41 21.60 -12.16 -0.70
C LYS A 41 21.25 -10.66 -0.78
N ASP A 42 21.33 -10.07 -1.97
CA ASP A 42 21.01 -8.66 -2.18
C ASP A 42 19.51 -8.39 -2.00
N ILE A 43 18.66 -9.27 -2.54
CA ILE A 43 17.19 -9.16 -2.41
C ILE A 43 16.74 -9.45 -0.97
N GLN A 44 17.43 -10.35 -0.27
CA GLN A 44 17.19 -10.60 1.15
C GLN A 44 17.41 -9.34 1.99
N LYS A 45 18.54 -8.64 1.77
CA LYS A 45 18.84 -7.37 2.46
C LYS A 45 17.80 -6.30 2.16
N GLN A 46 17.48 -6.08 0.89
CA GLN A 46 16.44 -5.11 0.50
C GLN A 46 15.08 -5.46 1.09
N SER A 47 14.72 -6.74 1.14
CA SER A 47 13.44 -7.16 1.71
C SER A 47 13.39 -7.00 3.24
N LEU A 48 14.51 -7.15 3.94
CA LEU A 48 14.64 -6.89 5.38
C LEU A 48 14.55 -5.39 5.68
N GLU A 49 15.22 -4.55 4.89
CA GLU A 49 15.25 -3.10 5.06
C GLU A 49 13.93 -2.45 4.65
N GLU A 50 13.35 -2.85 3.52
CA GLU A 50 12.14 -2.26 2.97
C GLU A 50 10.85 -2.97 3.41
N GLY A 51 10.95 -4.14 4.04
CA GLY A 51 9.79 -4.91 4.51
C GLY A 51 8.82 -4.09 5.37
N PRO A 52 9.29 -3.42 6.44
CA PRO A 52 8.45 -2.57 7.29
C PRO A 52 7.84 -1.40 6.52
N ARG A 53 8.62 -0.78 5.64
CA ARG A 53 8.18 0.33 4.79
C ARG A 53 7.05 -0.10 3.85
N ARG A 54 7.24 -1.21 3.14
CA ARG A 54 6.23 -1.78 2.22
C ARG A 54 4.97 -2.23 2.94
N ALA A 55 5.09 -2.82 4.12
CA ALA A 55 3.94 -3.21 4.93
C ALA A 55 3.10 -1.99 5.33
N LYS A 56 3.77 -0.90 5.75
CA LYS A 56 3.11 0.37 6.06
C LYS A 56 2.46 1.00 4.84
N GLU A 57 3.19 1.08 3.72
CA GLU A 57 2.66 1.62 2.46
C GLU A 57 1.43 0.86 1.97
N PHE A 58 1.43 -0.47 2.14
CA PHE A 58 0.30 -1.31 1.82
C PHE A 58 -0.91 -1.01 2.72
N ASP A 59 -0.72 -0.92 4.03
CA ASP A 59 -1.82 -0.57 4.95
C ASP A 59 -2.37 0.82 4.68
N ASP A 60 -1.50 1.81 4.47
CA ASP A 60 -1.87 3.17 4.10
C ASP A 60 -2.65 3.21 2.77
N TYR A 61 -2.26 2.39 1.79
CA TYR A 61 -2.97 2.24 0.52
C TYR A 61 -4.35 1.61 0.70
N VAL A 62 -4.45 0.53 1.49
CA VAL A 62 -5.74 -0.12 1.78
C VAL A 62 -6.69 0.82 2.52
N ASN A 63 -6.17 1.64 3.43
CA ASN A 63 -6.97 2.63 4.14
C ASN A 63 -7.48 3.73 3.19
N ARG A 64 -6.63 4.25 2.29
CA ARG A 64 -7.06 5.17 1.22
C ARG A 64 -8.09 4.53 0.29
N LEU A 65 -7.92 3.26 -0.06
CA LEU A 65 -8.87 2.53 -0.91
C LEU A 65 -10.25 2.41 -0.24
N LYS A 66 -10.27 2.11 1.07
CA LYS A 66 -11.50 2.11 1.87
C LYS A 66 -12.15 3.49 1.90
N GLU A 67 -11.37 4.57 1.94
CA GLU A 67 -11.89 5.95 1.87
C GLU A 67 -12.48 6.27 0.50
N TRP A 68 -11.79 5.93 -0.59
CA TRP A 68 -12.28 6.13 -1.96
C TRP A 68 -13.55 5.33 -2.25
N SER A 69 -13.62 4.11 -1.72
CA SER A 69 -14.80 3.24 -1.81
C SER A 69 -16.05 3.82 -1.13
N LYS A 70 -15.93 4.82 -0.25
CA LYS A 70 -17.09 5.49 0.36
C LYS A 70 -17.73 6.52 -0.58
N SER A 71 -17.04 6.92 -1.64
CA SER A 71 -17.57 7.87 -2.61
C SER A 71 -18.26 7.14 -3.76
N ASP A 72 -19.33 7.72 -4.30
CA ASP A 72 -20.01 7.21 -5.50
C ASP A 72 -19.19 7.43 -6.79
N LYS A 73 -18.01 8.03 -6.68
CA LYS A 73 -17.09 8.25 -7.80
C LYS A 73 -16.26 6.99 -8.04
N SER A 74 -15.76 6.83 -9.26
CA SER A 74 -14.81 5.75 -9.54
C SER A 74 -13.53 5.94 -8.70
N ILE A 75 -12.95 4.84 -8.24
CA ILE A 75 -11.74 4.83 -7.41
C ILE A 75 -10.61 5.63 -8.06
N TRP A 76 -10.49 5.55 -9.39
CA TRP A 76 -9.50 6.28 -10.17
C TRP A 76 -9.66 7.80 -10.07
N ILE A 77 -10.90 8.30 -10.14
CA ILE A 77 -11.18 9.74 -10.03
C ILE A 77 -10.94 10.21 -8.59
N ALA A 78 -11.39 9.44 -7.60
CA ALA A 78 -11.18 9.77 -6.19
C ALA A 78 -9.68 9.82 -5.84
N ALA A 79 -8.88 8.87 -6.36
CA ALA A 79 -7.44 8.84 -6.18
C ALA A 79 -6.74 10.04 -6.86
N GLN A 80 -7.17 10.40 -8.08
CA GLN A 80 -6.63 11.56 -8.79
C GLN A 80 -6.94 12.87 -8.04
N GLU A 81 -8.18 13.06 -7.59
CA GLU A 81 -8.57 14.24 -6.80
C GLU A 81 -7.79 14.35 -5.48
N GLN A 82 -7.45 13.22 -4.86
CA GLN A 82 -6.59 13.23 -3.67
C GLN A 82 -5.14 13.60 -4.02
N ALA A 83 -4.59 13.04 -5.10
CA ALA A 83 -3.23 13.34 -5.54
C ALA A 83 -3.06 14.82 -5.92
N ASP A 84 -4.06 15.41 -6.57
CA ASP A 84 -4.06 16.83 -6.93
C ASP A 84 -4.17 17.71 -5.69
N ARG A 85 -5.05 17.37 -4.73
CA ARG A 85 -5.11 18.05 -3.42
C ARG A 85 -3.79 17.99 -2.66
N GLU A 86 -3.12 16.83 -2.61
CA GLU A 86 -1.82 16.69 -1.95
C GLU A 86 -0.73 17.52 -2.65
N ARG A 87 -0.76 17.64 -3.98
CA ARG A 87 0.17 18.49 -4.73
C ARG A 87 -0.04 19.96 -4.42
N GLU A 88 -1.30 20.43 -4.42
CA GLU A 88 -1.64 21.80 -4.08
C GLU A 88 -1.22 22.16 -2.66
N GLN A 89 -1.46 21.27 -1.69
CA GLN A 89 -1.03 21.46 -0.30
C GLN A 89 0.49 21.52 -0.17
N ARG A 90 1.23 20.65 -0.87
CA ARG A 90 2.70 20.70 -0.89
C ARG A 90 3.22 22.01 -1.49
N ASN A 91 2.64 22.46 -2.60
CA ASN A 91 3.03 23.71 -3.24
C ASN A 91 2.73 24.92 -2.33
N ALA A 92 1.55 24.95 -1.69
CA ALA A 92 1.19 26.00 -0.75
C ALA A 92 2.12 26.02 0.48
N GLN A 93 2.48 24.85 1.02
CA GLN A 93 3.42 24.75 2.13
C GLN A 93 4.82 25.23 1.74
N GLN A 94 5.31 24.85 0.56
CA GLN A 94 6.60 25.33 0.06
C GLN A 94 6.61 26.85 -0.14
N ALA A 95 5.52 27.43 -0.66
CA ALA A 95 5.39 28.87 -0.82
C ALA A 95 5.47 29.60 0.54
N ARG A 96 4.76 29.10 1.56
CA ARG A 96 4.79 29.65 2.93
C ARG A 96 6.19 29.60 3.53
N VAL A 97 6.88 28.45 3.42
CA VAL A 97 8.26 28.31 3.92
C VAL A 97 9.22 29.27 3.21
N GLN A 98 9.03 29.49 1.90
CA GLN A 98 9.82 30.48 1.16
C GLN A 98 9.55 31.91 1.63
N GLU A 99 8.29 32.28 1.89
CA GLU A 99 7.95 33.60 2.41
C GLU A 99 8.51 33.82 3.82
N GLU A 100 8.38 32.83 4.71
CA GLU A 100 8.95 32.88 6.07
C GLU A 100 10.48 33.02 6.03
N SER A 101 11.15 32.26 5.15
CA SER A 101 12.61 32.37 5.00
C SER A 101 13.06 33.73 4.46
N LYS A 102 12.25 34.37 3.59
CA LYS A 102 12.53 35.73 3.10
C LYS A 102 12.35 36.74 4.21
N ASN A 103 11.25 36.66 4.97
CA ASN A 103 11.01 37.55 6.11
C ASN A 103 12.12 37.43 7.17
N GLN A 104 12.55 36.21 7.51
CA GLN A 104 13.67 36.00 8.44
C GLN A 104 14.98 36.63 7.96
N ARG A 105 15.26 36.57 6.65
CA ARG A 105 16.46 37.20 6.06
C ARG A 105 16.39 38.72 6.09
N ASP A 106 15.21 39.29 5.89
CA ASP A 106 14.99 40.74 5.93
C ASP A 106 15.03 41.28 7.36
N GLU A 107 14.55 40.53 8.34
CA GLU A 107 14.69 40.84 9.78
C GLU A 107 16.15 40.82 10.21
N MET A 108 16.90 39.75 9.89
CA MET A 108 18.34 39.65 10.16
C MET A 108 19.14 40.80 9.51
N ARG A 109 18.74 41.23 8.31
CA ARG A 109 19.38 42.36 7.61
C ARG A 109 19.12 43.69 8.32
N LYS A 110 17.92 43.89 8.88
CA LYS A 110 17.57 45.10 9.64
C LYS A 110 18.30 45.17 10.97
N GLU A 111 18.46 44.04 11.66
CA GLU A 111 19.23 43.98 12.91
C GLU A 111 20.72 44.28 12.67
N LEU A 112 21.35 43.70 11.64
CA LEU A 112 22.76 43.94 11.29
C LEU A 112 23.07 45.39 10.85
N LEU A 113 22.08 46.10 10.29
CA LEU A 113 22.22 47.50 9.87
C LEU A 113 21.75 48.51 10.93
N GLY A 114 21.05 48.03 11.96
CA GLY A 114 20.49 48.84 13.06
C GLY A 114 21.38 48.95 14.29
N GLU A 115 22.49 48.22 14.36
CA GLU A 115 23.46 48.29 15.44
C GLU A 115 24.56 49.32 15.11
N LYS A 116 24.22 50.61 15.25
CA LYS A 116 25.18 51.74 15.35
C LYS A 116 24.61 52.86 16.20
#